data_AF-A0AAV4SBI7-F1
#
_entry.id   AF-A0AAV4SBI7-F1
#
_cell.length_a   1.000
_cell.length_b   1.000
_cell.length_c   1.000
_cell.angle_alpha   90.00
_cell.angle_beta   90.00
_cell.angle_gamma   90.00
#
_symmetry.space_group_name_H-M   'P 1'
#
loop_
_entity.id
_entity.type
_entity.pdbx_description
1 polymer ?
#
loop_
_entity_poly.entity_id
_entity_poly.type
_entity_poly.pdbx_seq_one_letter_code
_entity_poly.pdbx_strand_id
1 'polypeptide(L)'
;MFPFRCSGVEHFILKLIDKLPDMEFILNTRDWPQVNKYGKPLPVFSFSKTPQFWDMMYPAWTFWEGGPAISLYPTGIGRWDILKKILIKQ
;
A
#
# COMPACT_ATOMS: atom_id res chain seq x y z
N MET A 1 2.16 5.34 13.24
CA MET A 1 1.05 5.03 12.31
C MET A 1 1.07 6.08 11.20
N PHE A 2 0.70 5.76 9.96
CA PHE A 2 0.90 6.63 8.78
C PHE A 2 -0.45 6.97 8.10
N PRO A 3 -1.11 8.09 8.45
CA PRO A 3 -2.48 8.40 7.99
C PRO A 3 -2.63 8.46 6.47
N PHE A 4 -1.73 9.16 5.77
CA PHE A 4 -1.80 9.25 4.31
C PHE A 4 -1.63 7.90 3.60
N ARG A 5 -0.94 6.94 4.23
CA ARG A 5 -0.85 5.58 3.69
C ARG A 5 -2.18 4.84 3.82
N CYS A 6 -2.93 5.05 4.92
CA CYS A 6 -4.28 4.52 5.07
C CYS A 6 -5.20 5.09 3.99
N SER A 7 -5.22 6.42 3.82
CA SER A 7 -6.07 7.08 2.80
C SER A 7 -5.75 6.62 1.37
N GLY A 8 -4.48 6.40 1.05
CA GLY A 8 -4.08 5.82 -0.24
C GLY A 8 -4.60 4.40 -0.48
N VAL A 9 -4.75 3.58 0.57
CA VAL A 9 -5.33 2.23 0.48
C VAL A 9 -6.86 2.29 0.45
N GLU A 10 -7.47 3.13 1.29
CA GLU A 10 -8.91 3.37 1.35
C GLU A 10 -9.47 3.82 0.00
N HIS A 11 -8.73 4.63 -0.76
CA HIS A 11 -9.09 5.02 -2.12
C HIS A 11 -9.48 3.84 -3.01
N PHE A 12 -8.79 2.70 -2.87
CA PHE A 12 -9.07 1.50 -3.66
C PHE A 12 -10.15 0.63 -3.02
N ILE A 13 -10.11 0.45 -1.70
CA ILE A 13 -11.11 -0.38 -0.99
C ILE A 13 -12.50 0.21 -1.14
N LEU A 14 -12.67 1.52 -0.96
CA LEU A 14 -13.98 2.18 -1.05
C LEU A 14 -14.61 2.08 -2.45
N LYS A 15 -13.81 1.88 -3.51
CA LYS A 15 -14.32 1.61 -4.86
C LYS A 15 -14.85 0.18 -5.06
N LEU A 16 -14.45 -0.72 -4.17
CA LEU A 16 -14.80 -2.14 -4.23
C LEU A 16 -15.77 -2.55 -3.12
N ILE A 17 -15.99 -1.70 -2.12
CA ILE A 17 -16.65 -2.07 -0.86
C ILE A 17 -18.04 -2.68 -1.07
N ASP A 18 -18.84 -2.15 -2.00
CA ASP A 18 -20.20 -2.66 -2.31
C ASP A 18 -20.21 -4.03 -3.01
N LYS A 19 -19.05 -4.51 -3.45
CA LYS A 19 -18.87 -5.80 -4.15
C LYS A 19 -18.12 -6.82 -3.31
N LEU A 20 -17.62 -6.44 -2.15
CA LEU A 20 -16.87 -7.31 -1.26
C LEU A 20 -17.81 -7.93 -0.22
N PRO A 21 -17.64 -9.22 0.12
CA PRO A 21 -18.32 -9.78 1.28
C PRO A 21 -17.73 -9.20 2.57
N ASP A 22 -18.47 -9.35 3.66
CA ASP A 22 -17.98 -8.98 4.99
C ASP A 22 -16.68 -9.72 5.32
N MET A 23 -15.66 -8.95 5.70
CA MET A 23 -14.37 -9.48 6.13
C MET A 23 -13.63 -8.48 7.01
N GLU A 24 -12.70 -8.99 7.79
CA GLU A 24 -11.69 -8.20 8.49
C GLU A 24 -10.29 -8.63 8.03
N PHE A 25 -9.34 -7.70 8.04
CA PHE A 25 -7.96 -8.00 7.69
C PHE A 25 -6.99 -7.08 8.45
N ILE A 26 -5.75 -7.56 8.59
CA ILE A 26 -4.67 -6.80 9.22
C ILE A 26 -3.83 -6.16 8.10
N LEU A 27 -3.88 -4.83 8.03
CA LEU A 27 -3.11 -4.04 7.08
C LEU A 27 -1.86 -3.45 7.75
N ASN A 28 -0.68 -3.87 7.31
CA ASN A 28 0.57 -3.22 7.68
C ASN A 28 0.86 -2.05 6.73
N THR A 29 0.93 -0.85 7.30
CA THR A 29 1.29 0.39 6.60
C THR A 29 2.75 0.80 6.82
N ARG A 30 3.59 -0.04 7.45
CA ARG A 30 5.03 0.19 7.64
C ARG A 30 5.81 -0.28 6.42
N ASP A 31 7.07 0.16 6.34
CA ASP A 31 7.94 -0.20 5.22
C ASP A 31 8.39 -1.68 5.24
N TRP A 32 8.45 -2.29 6.42
CA TRP A 32 8.96 -3.64 6.62
C TRP A 32 7.84 -4.68 6.80
N PRO A 33 7.94 -5.89 6.22
CA PRO A 33 6.98 -6.98 6.46
C PRO A 33 7.02 -7.46 7.92
N GLN A 34 5.94 -8.09 8.40
CA GLN A 34 5.76 -8.39 9.83
C GLN A 34 5.82 -9.88 10.16
N VAL A 35 5.50 -10.78 9.22
CA VAL A 35 5.28 -12.20 9.51
C VAL A 35 6.47 -13.02 9.02
N ASN A 36 7.49 -13.14 9.85
CA ASN A 36 8.70 -13.90 9.52
C ASN A 36 8.42 -15.42 9.44
N LYS A 37 9.02 -16.12 8.47
CA LYS A 37 8.87 -17.58 8.28
C LYS A 37 9.42 -18.47 9.39
N TYR A 38 10.26 -17.95 10.28
CA TYR A 38 10.66 -18.66 11.50
C TYR A 38 9.49 -18.78 12.51
N GLY A 39 8.42 -18.02 12.33
CA GLY A 39 7.19 -18.10 13.13
C GLY A 39 6.03 -18.78 12.39
N LYS A 40 4.86 -18.79 13.06
CA LYS A 40 3.62 -19.29 12.45
C LYS A 40 3.12 -18.34 11.36
N PRO A 41 2.53 -18.85 10.27
CA PRO A 41 1.89 -18.02 9.27
C PRO A 41 0.71 -17.26 9.87
N LEU A 42 0.60 -15.97 9.57
CA LEU A 42 -0.47 -15.07 9.98
C LEU A 42 -0.91 -14.21 8.78
N PRO A 43 -2.21 -13.92 8.63
CA PRO A 43 -2.72 -13.20 7.46
C PRO A 43 -2.55 -11.68 7.61
N VAL A 44 -1.32 -11.19 7.38
CA VAL A 44 -1.00 -9.75 7.38
C VAL A 44 -0.70 -9.28 5.97
N PHE A 45 -1.32 -8.17 5.56
CA PHE A 45 -1.04 -7.53 4.29
C PHE A 45 0.11 -6.52 4.42
N SER A 46 1.17 -6.67 3.63
CA SER A 46 2.32 -5.75 3.56
C SER A 46 2.66 -5.42 2.11
N PHE A 47 3.03 -4.19 1.78
CA PHE A 47 3.23 -3.81 0.37
C PHE A 47 4.47 -4.49 -0.29
N SER A 48 5.43 -4.90 0.52
CA SER A 48 6.70 -5.50 0.07
C SER A 48 7.12 -6.61 1.02
N LYS A 49 7.76 -7.65 0.47
CA LYS A 49 8.39 -8.72 1.23
C LYS A 49 9.49 -9.42 0.44
N THR A 50 10.25 -10.25 1.13
CA THR A 50 11.14 -11.24 0.54
C THR A 50 10.55 -12.66 0.73
N PRO A 51 11.16 -13.71 0.13
CA PRO A 51 10.75 -15.09 0.37
C PRO A 51 10.83 -15.55 1.84
N GLN A 52 11.44 -14.78 2.74
CA GLN A 52 11.55 -15.07 4.18
C GLN A 52 10.31 -14.65 4.99
N PHE A 53 9.28 -14.09 4.36
CA PHE A 53 8.06 -13.62 5.05
C PHE A 53 6.77 -14.24 4.48
N TRP A 54 5.80 -14.44 5.36
CA TRP A 54 4.48 -14.97 5.05
C TRP A 54 3.49 -13.89 4.60
N ASP A 55 3.79 -12.59 4.80
CA ASP A 55 2.89 -11.47 4.47
C ASP A 55 2.27 -11.58 3.07
N MET A 56 1.01 -11.20 2.92
CA MET A 56 0.35 -11.12 1.61
C MET A 56 0.64 -9.75 0.99
N MET A 57 1.11 -9.73 -0.26
CA MET A 57 1.40 -8.46 -0.93
C MET A 57 0.12 -7.78 -1.39
N TYR A 58 0.07 -6.46 -1.25
CA TYR A 58 -0.98 -5.61 -1.82
C TYR A 58 -0.36 -4.43 -2.58
N PRO A 59 -1.08 -3.81 -3.54
CA PRO A 59 -0.60 -2.62 -4.23
C PRO A 59 -0.34 -1.47 -3.23
N ALA A 60 0.87 -0.93 -3.22
CA ALA A 60 1.24 0.11 -2.26
C ALA A 60 0.34 1.36 -2.34
N TRP A 61 0.11 1.99 -1.19
CA TRP A 61 -0.64 3.24 -1.03
C TRP A 61 -0.25 4.32 -2.06
N THR A 62 1.04 4.40 -2.39
CA THR A 62 1.64 5.42 -3.26
C THR A 62 1.13 5.41 -4.70
N PHE A 63 0.40 4.36 -5.13
CA PHE A 63 -0.34 4.42 -6.39
C PHE A 63 -1.37 5.57 -6.40
N TRP A 64 -1.91 5.92 -5.22
CA TRP A 64 -2.79 7.06 -5.04
C TRP A 64 -2.13 8.20 -4.23
N GLU A 65 -1.65 7.94 -3.01
CA GLU A 65 -1.01 8.94 -2.14
C GLU A 65 -0.20 8.31 -0.99
N GLY A 66 0.40 9.14 -0.13
CA GLY A 66 1.11 8.67 1.07
C GLY A 66 2.50 8.08 0.83
N GLY A 67 3.04 8.24 -0.38
CA GLY A 67 4.44 7.95 -0.67
C GLY A 67 5.41 8.93 0.01
N PRO A 68 6.72 8.79 -0.23
CA PRO A 68 7.73 9.65 0.38
C PRO A 68 7.52 11.13 0.01
N ALA A 69 7.59 12.01 1.01
CA ALA A 69 7.59 13.46 0.78
C ALA A 69 9.02 13.94 0.54
N ILE A 70 9.22 14.60 -0.60
CA ILE A 70 10.50 15.21 -1.00
C ILE A 70 10.25 16.61 -1.56
N SER A 71 11.29 17.40 -1.83
CA SER A 71 11.16 18.78 -2.33
C SER A 71 10.29 18.90 -3.59
N LEU A 72 10.35 17.92 -4.50
CA LEU A 72 9.52 17.87 -5.71
C LEU A 72 8.08 17.42 -5.46
N TYR A 73 7.82 16.72 -4.35
CA TYR A 73 6.52 16.16 -3.98
C TYR A 73 6.23 16.45 -2.49
N PRO A 74 5.88 17.70 -2.14
CA PRO A 74 5.75 18.11 -0.75
C PRO A 74 4.62 17.41 -0.01
N THR A 75 3.60 16.91 -0.72
CA THR A 75 2.48 16.14 -0.18
C THR A 75 2.69 14.62 -0.27
N GLY A 76 3.92 14.18 -0.55
CA GLY A 76 4.22 12.78 -0.81
C GLY A 76 4.01 12.38 -2.27
N ILE A 77 4.87 11.49 -2.77
CA ILE A 77 4.68 10.87 -4.09
C ILE A 77 3.35 10.12 -4.11
N GLY A 78 2.60 10.29 -5.19
CA GLY A 78 1.25 9.75 -5.37
C GLY A 78 0.81 9.83 -6.82
N ARG A 79 -0.48 9.62 -7.07
CA ARG A 79 -1.14 9.85 -8.37
C ARG A 79 -0.40 9.22 -9.53
N TRP A 80 -0.21 7.91 -9.44
CA TRP A 80 0.45 7.13 -10.49
C TRP A 80 -0.22 7.31 -11.86
N ASP A 81 -1.53 7.55 -11.87
CA ASP A 81 -2.31 7.86 -13.07
C ASP A 81 -1.85 9.14 -13.79
N ILE A 82 -1.44 10.18 -13.04
CA ILE A 82 -0.88 11.41 -13.59
C ILE A 82 0.59 11.20 -13.94
N LEU A 83 1.38 10.63 -13.02
CA LEU A 83 2.82 10.44 -13.20
C LEU A 83 3.12 9.61 -14.46
N LYS A 84 2.34 8.55 -14.70
CA LYS A 84 2.42 7.74 -15.93
C LYS A 84 2.26 8.58 -17.19
N LYS A 85 1.30 9.53 -17.23
CA LYS A 85 1.06 10.39 -18.41
C LYS A 85 2.20 11.39 -18.64
N ILE A 86 2.85 11.84 -17.57
CA ILE A 86 4.01 12.75 -17.66
C ILE A 86 5.21 11.99 -18.22
N LEU A 87 5.50 10.80 -17.70
CA LEU A 87 6.66 10.00 -18.11
C LEU A 87 6.57 9.49 -19.55
N ILE A 88 5.37 9.19 -20.04
CA ILE A 88 5.17 8.73 -21.44
C ILE A 88 5.30 9.87 -22.46
N LYS A 89 5.13 11.12 -22.02
CA LYS A 89 5.29 12.31 -22.89
C LYS A 89 6.74 12.77 -23.02
N GLN A 90 7.65 12.22 -22.22
CA GLN A 90 9.09 12.43 -22.33
C GLN A 90 9.68 11.45 -23.34
#